data_AF-A0AAV2IBF4-F1
#
_entry.id   AF-A0AAV2IBF4-F1
#
_cell.length_a   1.000
_cell.length_b   1.000
_cell.length_c   1.000
_cell.angle_alpha   90.00
_cell.angle_beta   90.00
_cell.angle_gamma   90.00
#
_symmetry.space_group_name_H-M   'P 1'
#
loop_
_entity.id
_entity.type
_entity.pdbx_description
1 polymer ?
#
loop_
_entity_poly.entity_id
_entity_poly.type
_entity_poly.pdbx_seq_one_letter_code
_entity_poly.pdbx_strand_id
1 'polypeptide(L)'
;ISWSRSLGVDLSILPRFRWVQFILNTEPFRGLLAGHFLRRIFNTYHGQLPSPEDPVLRSVEWIVCVWQRLNDILNKLGLLDVVLGPCMFFKCPLEKQDHELILE
;
A
#
# COMPACT_ATOMS: atom_id res chain seq x y z
N ILE A 1 -33.88 7.70 7.69
CA ILE A 1 -33.45 7.05 6.44
C ILE A 1 -33.81 5.58 6.57
N SER A 2 -34.92 5.17 5.96
CA SER A 2 -35.39 3.78 6.00
C SER A 2 -34.47 2.92 5.15
N TRP A 3 -33.74 1.99 5.77
CA TRP A 3 -33.11 0.91 5.03
C TRP A 3 -34.22 0.05 4.45
N SER A 4 -34.52 0.26 3.17
CA SER A 4 -35.33 -0.64 2.37
C SER A 4 -34.80 -2.04 2.58
N ARG A 5 -35.60 -2.92 3.20
CA ARG A 5 -35.31 -4.36 3.26
C ARG A 5 -35.15 -4.84 1.83
N SER A 6 -33.92 -4.99 1.39
CA SER A 6 -33.60 -5.66 0.13
C SER A 6 -34.16 -7.09 0.24
N LEU A 7 -35.02 -7.49 -0.70
CA LEU A 7 -35.52 -8.86 -0.90
C LEU A 7 -34.40 -9.82 -1.37
N GLY A 8 -33.17 -9.62 -0.90
CA GLY A 8 -32.04 -10.49 -1.20
C GLY A 8 -32.09 -11.76 -0.35
N VAL A 9 -31.65 -12.88 -0.92
CA VAL A 9 -31.37 -14.10 -0.15
C VAL A 9 -30.49 -13.72 1.03
N ASP A 10 -30.91 -14.06 2.24
CA ASP A 10 -30.10 -13.88 3.44
C ASP A 10 -28.87 -14.77 3.34
N LEU A 11 -27.74 -14.17 2.95
CA LEU A 11 -26.49 -14.90 2.69
C LEU A 11 -25.94 -15.59 3.94
N SER A 12 -26.43 -15.24 5.15
CA SER A 12 -26.06 -15.92 6.38
C SER A 12 -26.54 -17.38 6.46
N ILE A 13 -27.55 -17.76 5.66
CA ILE A 13 -28.13 -19.12 5.65
C ILE A 13 -27.36 -20.10 4.74
N LEU A 14 -26.43 -19.60 3.92
CA LEU A 14 -25.67 -20.42 2.99
C LEU A 14 -24.43 -20.99 3.70
N PRO A 15 -24.26 -22.33 3.78
CA PRO A 15 -23.22 -22.97 4.59
C PRO A 15 -21.78 -22.72 4.11
N ARG A 16 -21.59 -22.05 2.98
CA ARG A 16 -20.28 -21.70 2.40
C ARG A 16 -20.05 -20.20 2.30
N PHE A 17 -21.01 -19.39 2.73
CA PHE A 17 -20.89 -17.94 2.65
C PHE A 17 -20.06 -17.44 3.84
N ARG A 18 -19.03 -16.64 3.56
CA ARG A 18 -18.22 -15.98 4.58
C ARG A 18 -18.16 -14.49 4.30
N TRP A 19 -18.63 -13.70 5.26
CA TRP A 19 -18.39 -12.27 5.27
C TRP A 19 -16.90 -12.01 5.52
N VAL A 20 -16.27 -11.26 4.63
CA VAL A 20 -14.93 -10.72 4.84
C VAL A 20 -15.08 -9.22 4.95
N GLN A 21 -14.98 -8.69 6.16
CA GLN A 21 -15.02 -7.26 6.38
C GLN A 21 -13.64 -6.67 6.11
N PHE A 22 -13.56 -5.77 5.13
CA PHE A 22 -12.37 -4.95 4.92
C PHE A 22 -12.53 -3.67 5.75
N ILE A 23 -11.80 -3.60 6.86
CA ILE A 23 -11.69 -2.38 7.66
C ILE A 23 -10.50 -1.59 7.10
N LEU A 24 -10.77 -0.39 6.58
CA LEU A 24 -9.73 0.52 6.07
C LEU A 24 -8.78 1.00 7.19
N ASN A 25 -9.13 0.74 8.45
CA ASN A 25 -8.43 1.32 9.58
C ASN A 25 -7.22 0.50 10.04
N THR A 26 -6.08 1.18 9.93
CA THR A 26 -4.85 1.16 10.74
C THR A 26 -3.75 0.11 10.58
N GLU A 27 -3.99 -1.20 10.43
CA GLU A 27 -2.89 -2.18 10.57
C GLU A 27 -2.42 -2.96 9.32
N PRO A 28 -3.18 -3.10 8.22
CA PRO A 28 -2.63 -3.70 6.99
C PRO A 28 -1.90 -2.69 6.08
N PHE A 29 -2.14 -1.38 6.21
CA PHE A 29 -1.53 -0.37 5.33
C PHE A 29 -0.07 -0.08 5.63
N ARG A 30 0.30 -0.01 6.92
CA ARG A 30 1.67 0.36 7.34
C ARG A 30 2.73 -0.55 6.72
N GLY A 31 2.41 -1.84 6.59
CA GLY A 31 3.27 -2.84 5.97
C GLY A 31 3.02 -3.07 4.48
N LEU A 32 1.92 -2.59 3.90
CA LEU A 32 1.57 -2.86 2.50
C LEU A 32 2.59 -2.22 1.55
N LEU A 33 2.94 -0.95 1.77
CA LEU A 33 3.90 -0.26 0.93
C LEU A 33 5.31 -0.89 1.06
N ALA A 34 5.74 -1.15 2.29
CA ALA A 34 7.01 -1.80 2.57
C ALA A 34 7.08 -3.21 1.96
N GLY A 35 6.04 -4.02 2.14
CA GLY A 35 5.95 -5.37 1.58
C GLY A 35 5.89 -5.37 0.05
N HIS A 36 5.20 -4.41 -0.56
CA HIS A 36 5.20 -4.22 -2.02
C HIS A 36 6.62 -3.94 -2.53
N PHE A 37 7.32 -2.99 -1.90
CA PHE A 37 8.68 -2.66 -2.29
C PHE A 37 9.65 -3.81 -2.06
N LEU A 38 9.61 -4.46 -0.89
CA LEU A 38 10.45 -5.62 -0.60
C LEU A 38 10.24 -6.71 -1.64
N ARG A 39 8.99 -7.04 -1.98
CA ARG A 39 8.71 -8.04 -3.03
C ARG A 39 9.30 -7.65 -4.38
N ARG A 40 9.20 -6.38 -4.76
CA ARG A 40 9.76 -5.90 -6.04
C ARG A 40 11.30 -5.89 -6.01
N ILE A 41 11.92 -5.46 -4.91
CA ILE A 41 13.37 -5.54 -4.70
C ILE A 41 13.82 -7.00 -4.82
N PHE A 42 13.20 -7.93 -4.09
CA PHE A 42 13.55 -9.35 -4.20
C PHE A 42 13.43 -9.87 -5.64
N ASN A 43 12.42 -9.44 -6.41
CA ASN A 43 12.30 -9.83 -7.80
C ASN A 43 13.42 -9.24 -8.68
N THR A 44 13.76 -7.96 -8.50
CA THR A 44 14.81 -7.27 -9.27
C THR A 44 16.21 -7.81 -8.94
N TYR A 45 16.47 -8.16 -7.68
CA TYR A 45 17.77 -8.66 -7.20
C TYR A 45 17.84 -10.20 -7.16
N HIS A 46 17.09 -10.89 -8.03
CA HIS A 46 17.15 -12.35 -8.21
C HIS A 46 16.98 -13.17 -6.91
N GLY A 47 16.07 -12.74 -6.04
CA GLY A 47 15.79 -13.41 -4.77
C GLY A 47 16.74 -13.04 -3.63
N GLN A 48 17.63 -12.07 -3.81
CA GLN A 48 18.54 -11.58 -2.78
C GLN A 48 18.17 -10.18 -2.33
N LEU A 49 18.51 -9.86 -1.08
CA LEU A 49 18.41 -8.49 -0.59
C LEU A 49 19.68 -7.73 -1.02
N PRO A 50 19.56 -6.51 -1.57
CA PRO A 50 20.71 -5.64 -1.78
C PRO A 50 21.44 -5.30 -0.47
N SER A 51 22.67 -4.81 -0.61
CA SER A 51 23.44 -4.25 0.52
C SER A 51 22.64 -3.12 1.21
N PRO A 52 22.74 -2.95 2.54
CA PRO A 52 22.17 -1.79 3.25
C PRO A 52 22.67 -0.43 2.75
N GLU A 53 23.77 -0.41 2.01
CA GLU A 53 24.34 0.79 1.39
C GLU A 53 23.83 1.02 -0.04
N ASP A 54 23.05 0.08 -0.59
CA ASP A 54 22.47 0.20 -1.92
C ASP A 54 21.53 1.43 -1.98
N PRO A 55 21.72 2.32 -2.98
CA PRO A 55 20.96 3.55 -3.08
C PRO A 55 19.46 3.32 -3.34
N VAL A 56 19.08 2.24 -4.03
CA VAL A 56 17.67 1.88 -4.29
C VAL A 56 17.00 1.47 -2.99
N LEU A 57 17.65 0.61 -2.20
CA LEU A 57 17.13 0.18 -0.90
C LEU A 57 16.93 1.37 0.04
N ARG A 58 17.94 2.25 0.16
CA ARG A 58 17.85 3.47 0.98
C ARG A 58 16.75 4.43 0.51
N SER A 59 16.58 4.57 -0.80
CA SER A 59 15.53 5.44 -1.37
C SER A 59 14.14 4.90 -1.04
N VAL A 60 13.95 3.59 -1.18
CA VAL A 60 12.70 2.90 -0.83
C VAL A 60 12.37 3.03 0.65
N GLU A 61 13.34 2.79 1.53
CA GLU A 61 13.17 2.97 2.98
C GLU A 61 12.72 4.39 3.31
N TRP A 62 13.38 5.39 2.71
CA TRP A 62 13.00 6.79 2.89
C TRP A 62 11.56 7.07 2.41
N ILE A 63 11.18 6.58 1.22
CA ILE A 63 9.81 6.73 0.69
C ILE A 63 8.78 6.15 1.67
N VAL A 64 9.02 4.94 2.18
CA VAL A 64 8.14 4.28 3.15
C VAL A 64 8.01 5.11 4.43
N CYS A 65 9.14 5.58 4.98
CA CYS A 65 9.15 6.41 6.19
C CYS A 65 8.39 7.73 6.00
N VAL A 66 8.60 8.43 4.89
CA VAL A 66 7.91 9.70 4.60
C VAL A 66 6.42 9.47 4.44
N TRP A 67 6.02 8.46 3.67
CA TRP A 67 4.62 8.11 3.47
C TRP A 67 3.91 7.78 4.80
N GLN A 68 4.56 6.98 5.66
CA GLN A 68 4.04 6.67 6.99
C GLN A 68 3.91 7.93 7.86
N ARG A 69 4.94 8.78 7.88
CA ARG A 69 4.95 10.02 8.67
C ARG A 69 3.83 10.97 8.24
N LEU A 70 3.61 11.13 6.95
CA LEU A 70 2.53 11.97 6.40
C LEU A 70 1.16 11.44 6.83
N ASN A 71 0.93 10.14 6.66
CA ASN A 71 -0.34 9.52 7.06
C ASN A 71 -0.57 9.57 8.58
N ASP A 72 0.47 9.41 9.39
CA ASP A 72 0.38 9.59 10.85
C ASP A 72 0.00 11.02 11.25
N ILE A 73 0.48 12.03 10.53
CA ILE A 73 0.09 13.44 10.76
C ILE A 73 -1.37 13.67 10.37
N LEU A 74 -1.79 13.19 9.19
CA LEU A 74 -3.18 13.31 8.74
C LEU A 74 -4.16 12.62 9.69
N ASN A 75 -3.80 11.43 10.19
CA ASN A 75 -4.57 10.71 11.21
C ASN A 75 -4.72 11.54 12.49
N LYS A 76 -3.63 12.15 12.99
CA LYS A 76 -3.66 13.00 14.19
C LYS A 76 -4.53 14.25 14.02
N LEU A 77 -4.61 14.78 12.80
CA LEU A 77 -5.45 15.94 12.47
C LEU A 77 -6.92 15.56 12.20
N GLY A 78 -7.29 14.28 12.25
CA GLY A 78 -8.64 13.81 11.94
C GLY A 78 -8.97 13.84 10.45
N LEU A 79 -7.97 14.00 9.57
CA LEU A 79 -8.12 14.10 8.11
C LEU A 79 -7.98 12.72 7.45
N LEU A 80 -8.75 11.74 7.92
CA LEU A 80 -8.68 10.35 7.46
C LEU A 80 -9.09 10.19 5.99
N ASP A 81 -10.00 11.04 5.50
CA ASP A 81 -10.48 11.03 4.12
C ASP A 81 -9.41 11.52 3.10
N VAL A 82 -8.27 12.04 3.60
CA VAL A 82 -7.17 12.60 2.79
C VAL A 82 -5.89 11.75 2.89
N VAL A 83 -5.95 10.61 3.59
CA VAL A 83 -4.81 9.69 3.73
C VAL A 83 -4.31 9.25 2.36
N LEU A 84 -3.00 9.38 2.14
CA LEU A 84 -2.36 9.00 0.89
C LEU A 84 -2.35 7.47 0.81
N GLY A 85 -3.05 6.93 -0.19
CA GLY A 85 -3.02 5.49 -0.47
C GLY A 85 -1.63 5.03 -0.90
N PRO A 86 -1.25 3.75 -0.68
CA PRO A 86 0.04 3.23 -1.12
C PRO A 86 0.16 3.07 -2.65
N CYS A 87 -0.97 3.09 -3.38
CA CYS A 87 -1.04 2.82 -4.81
C CYS A 87 -0.25 3.80 -5.69
N MET A 88 -0.09 5.05 -5.24
CA MET A 88 0.72 6.07 -5.92
C MET A 88 2.20 5.69 -6.05
N PHE A 89 2.69 4.79 -5.19
CA PHE A 89 4.08 4.32 -5.23
C PHE A 89 4.27 3.00 -6.00
N PHE A 90 3.20 2.34 -6.45
CA PHE A 90 3.31 1.03 -7.12
C PHE A 90 4.06 1.10 -8.44
N LYS A 91 4.11 2.28 -9.07
CA LYS A 91 4.87 2.54 -10.30
C LYS A 91 6.27 3.10 -10.06
N CYS A 92 6.71 3.21 -8.79
CA CYS A 92 8.04 3.73 -8.48
C CYS A 92 9.10 2.87 -9.19
N PRO A 93 10.05 3.49 -9.92
CA PRO A 93 11.15 2.75 -10.53
C PRO A 93 12.09 2.23 -9.44
N LEU A 94 12.57 1.00 -9.61
CA LEU A 94 13.57 0.37 -8.74
C LEU A 94 14.85 0.02 -9.49
N GLU A 95 14.75 -0.08 -10.81
CA GLU A 95 15.88 -0.25 -11.70
C GLU A 95 16.33 1.15 -12.16
N LYS A 96 17.60 1.29 -12.52
CA LYS A 96 18.06 2.46 -13.26
C LYS A 96 17.28 2.49 -14.59
N GLN A 97 16.31 3.39 -14.69
CA GLN A 97 15.82 3.80 -16.00
C GLN A 97 16.87 4.74 -16.60
N ASP A 98 17.20 4.54 -17.87
CA ASP A 98 18.00 5.52 -18.62
C ASP A 98 17.33 6.88 -18.49
N HIS A 99 18.06 7.85 -17.94
CA HIS A 99 17.57 9.19 -17.62
C HIS A 99 17.15 10.01 -18.86
N GLU A 100 17.32 9.47 -20.08
CA GLU A 100 16.91 10.11 -21.33
C GLU A 100 15.38 10.28 -21.46
N LEU A 101 14.57 9.55 -20.70
CA LEU A 101 13.11 9.56 -20.86
C LEU A 101 12.34 10.56 -19.95
N ILE A 102 13.03 11.38 -19.15
CA ILE A 102 12.38 12.35 -18.24
C ILE A 102 12.37 13.77 -18.82
N LEU A 103 13.07 14.03 -19.93
CA LEU A 103 13.23 15.36 -20.53
C LEU A 103 12.59 15.52 -21.93
N GLU A 104 11.70 14.61 -22.36
CA GLU A 104 10.83 14.83 -23.53
C GLU A 104 9.37 15.11 -23.14
#